data_AF-A0AA38AJE9-F1
#
_entry.id   AF-A0AA38AJE9-F1
#
_cell.length_a   1.000
_cell.length_b   1.000
_cell.length_c   1.000
_cell.angle_alpha   90.00
_cell.angle_beta   90.00
_cell.angle_gamma   90.00
#
_symmetry.space_group_name_H-M   'P 1'
#
loop_
_entity.id
_entity.type
_entity.pdbx_description
1 polymer ?
#
loop_
_entity_poly.entity_id
_entity_poly.type
_entity_poly.pdbx_seq_one_letter_code
_entity_poly.pdbx_strand_id
1 'polypeptide(L)'
;MTHQPPSGAPARPVDVDTGFWLWLIALPLMVIGYLVDASFTASKHSSYFVIGVTVLFAVTVSAVVVTFLFLMRSGYRWTRTVLTGGGLASVIYTAASLFSTDRETAQALIFAVTGIVGSVLILGGAFLLHRPDAQGFFTK
;
A
#
# COMPACT_ATOMS: atom_id res chain seq x y z
N MET A 1 13.92 14.55 -37.66
CA MET A 1 14.10 13.10 -37.42
C MET A 1 13.57 12.80 -36.03
N THR A 2 12.32 12.35 -35.94
CA THR A 2 11.69 11.97 -34.67
C THR A 2 12.28 10.64 -34.21
N HIS A 3 12.87 10.61 -33.01
CA HIS A 3 13.30 9.36 -32.35
C HIS A 3 12.07 8.48 -32.12
N GLN A 4 11.86 7.51 -33.00
CA GLN A 4 10.88 6.44 -32.79
C GLN A 4 11.51 5.46 -31.79
N PRO A 5 10.88 5.17 -30.64
CA PRO A 5 11.45 4.23 -29.67
C PRO A 5 11.58 2.85 -30.33
N PRO A 6 12.59 2.05 -29.96
CA PRO A 6 12.81 0.73 -30.56
C PRO A 6 11.56 -0.16 -30.35
N SER A 7 11.01 -0.62 -31.47
CA SER A 7 9.76 -1.38 -31.60
C SER A 7 9.91 -2.84 -31.14
N GLY A 8 10.28 -3.07 -29.88
CA GLY A 8 10.53 -4.41 -29.35
C GLY A 8 10.35 -4.61 -27.84
N ALA A 9 10.17 -3.55 -27.04
CA ALA A 9 9.75 -3.71 -25.65
C ALA A 9 8.22 -3.85 -25.61
N PRO A 10 7.65 -4.95 -25.08
CA PRO A 10 6.21 -5.03 -24.89
C PRO A 10 5.74 -3.83 -24.07
N ALA A 11 4.76 -3.10 -24.60
CA ALA A 11 4.16 -1.98 -23.88
C ALA A 11 3.67 -2.48 -22.52
N ARG A 12 3.91 -1.69 -21.46
CA ARG A 12 3.48 -2.09 -20.12
C ARG A 12 1.95 -2.28 -20.11
N PRO A 13 1.43 -3.41 -19.59
CA PRO A 13 -0.01 -3.63 -19.54
C PRO A 13 -0.72 -2.58 -18.67
N VAL A 14 -1.92 -2.18 -19.10
CA VAL A 14 -2.76 -1.21 -18.37
C VAL A 14 -3.09 -1.67 -16.95
N ASP A 15 -3.21 -2.98 -16.72
CA ASP A 15 -3.46 -3.58 -15.41
C ASP A 15 -2.30 -3.32 -14.43
N VAL A 16 -1.06 -3.29 -14.92
CA VAL A 16 0.14 -3.03 -14.10
C VAL A 16 0.20 -1.55 -13.71
N ASP A 17 -0.08 -0.63 -14.64
CA ASP A 17 -0.13 0.80 -14.33
C ASP A 17 -1.30 1.12 -13.40
N THR A 18 -2.46 0.54 -13.63
CA THR A 18 -3.64 0.72 -12.76
C THR A 18 -3.37 0.16 -11.38
N GLY A 19 -2.86 -1.07 -11.28
CA GLY A 19 -2.50 -1.69 -10.00
C GLY A 19 -1.45 -0.87 -9.23
N PHE A 20 -0.46 -0.31 -9.92
CA PHE A 20 0.51 0.63 -9.33
C PHE A 20 -0.17 1.85 -8.71
N TRP A 21 -1.10 2.50 -9.42
CA TRP A 21 -1.79 3.68 -8.91
C TRP A 21 -2.71 3.38 -7.73
N LEU A 22 -3.43 2.27 -7.78
CA LEU A 22 -4.27 1.83 -6.65
C LEU A 22 -3.41 1.67 -5.39
N TRP A 23 -2.28 0.99 -5.52
CA TRP A 23 -1.34 0.82 -4.41
C TRP A 23 -0.69 2.13 -3.94
N LEU A 24 -0.32 3.01 -4.88
CA LEU A 24 0.30 4.28 -4.55
C LEU A 24 -0.65 5.22 -3.80
N ILE A 25 -1.96 5.15 -4.09
CA ILE A 25 -3.01 5.88 -3.37
C ILE A 25 -3.35 5.19 -2.05
N ALA A 26 -3.37 3.85 -2.02
CA ALA A 26 -3.64 3.11 -0.80
C ALA A 26 -2.60 3.40 0.28
N LEU A 27 -1.32 3.51 -0.09
CA LEU A 27 -0.23 3.72 0.87
C LEU A 27 -0.45 4.94 1.79
N PRO A 28 -0.64 6.18 1.30
CA PRO A 28 -0.87 7.33 2.17
C PRO A 28 -2.16 7.17 3.00
N LEU A 29 -3.22 6.55 2.47
CA LEU A 29 -4.42 6.27 3.26
C LEU A 29 -4.10 5.37 4.46
N MET A 30 -3.43 4.24 4.23
CA MET A 30 -3.06 3.30 5.29
C MET A 30 -2.14 3.97 6.33
N VAL A 31 -1.18 4.78 5.87
CA VAL A 31 -0.26 5.53 6.74
C VAL A 31 -1.01 6.56 7.58
N ILE A 32 -1.96 7.31 7.02
CA ILE A 32 -2.76 8.27 7.78
C ILE A 32 -3.56 7.55 8.87
N GLY A 33 -4.24 6.46 8.54
CA GLY A 33 -4.99 5.67 9.53
C GLY A 33 -4.09 5.19 10.67
N TYR A 34 -2.92 4.65 10.34
CA TYR A 34 -1.94 4.19 11.32
C TYR A 34 -1.38 5.31 12.21
N LEU A 35 -1.00 6.44 11.63
CA LEU A 35 -0.45 7.58 12.38
C LEU A 35 -1.49 8.23 13.29
N VAL A 36 -2.75 8.34 12.83
CA VAL A 36 -3.83 8.84 13.67
C VAL A 36 -4.05 7.90 14.85
N ASP A 37 -4.16 6.59 14.61
CA ASP A 37 -4.33 5.61 15.69
C ASP A 37 -3.20 5.65 16.73
N ALA A 38 -1.96 5.76 16.25
CA ALA A 38 -0.78 5.89 17.10
C ALA A 38 -0.74 7.21 17.89
N SER A 39 -1.12 8.32 17.26
CA SER A 39 -1.10 9.64 17.90
C SER A 39 -2.09 9.72 19.08
N PHE A 40 -3.33 9.24 18.89
CA PHE A 40 -4.32 9.20 19.96
C PHE A 40 -3.90 8.27 21.10
N THR A 41 -3.28 7.12 20.78
CA THR A 41 -2.75 6.19 21.78
C THR A 41 -1.61 6.82 22.58
N ALA A 42 -0.67 7.48 21.92
CA ALA A 42 0.47 8.11 22.57
C ALA A 42 0.08 9.32 23.42
N SER A 43 -0.97 10.07 23.04
CA SER A 43 -1.53 11.15 23.87
C SER A 43 -2.06 10.64 25.21
N LYS A 44 -2.66 9.44 25.25
CA LYS A 44 -3.16 8.83 26.49
C LYS A 44 -2.02 8.43 27.45
N HIS A 45 -0.86 8.06 26.92
CA HIS A 45 0.29 7.59 27.71
C HIS A 45 1.44 8.60 27.81
N SER A 46 1.27 9.81 27.26
CA SER A 46 2.24 10.93 27.26
C SER A 46 3.67 10.55 26.84
N SER A 47 3.82 9.70 25.82
CA SER A 47 5.13 9.21 25.37
C SER A 47 5.50 9.68 23.96
N TYR A 48 6.20 10.81 23.88
CA TYR A 48 6.72 11.36 22.61
C TYR A 48 7.75 10.45 21.94
N PHE A 49 8.46 9.63 22.71
CA PHE A 49 9.40 8.65 22.19
C PHE A 49 8.69 7.59 21.33
N VAL A 50 7.53 7.09 21.79
CA VAL A 50 6.73 6.11 21.05
C VAL A 50 6.26 6.70 19.73
N ILE A 51 5.80 7.96 19.72
CA ILE A 51 5.41 8.66 18.48
C ILE A 51 6.58 8.71 17.50
N GLY A 52 7.77 9.09 17.97
CA GLY A 52 8.96 9.17 17.13
C GLY A 52 9.31 7.84 16.47
N VAL A 53 9.31 6.75 17.25
CA VAL A 53 9.55 5.38 16.74
C VAL A 53 8.47 4.96 15.75
N THR A 54 7.20 5.24 16.05
CA THR A 54 6.07 4.91 15.17
C THR A 54 6.16 5.64 13.83
N VAL A 55 6.47 6.95 13.84
CA VAL A 55 6.64 7.73 12.61
C VAL A 55 7.82 7.20 11.79
N LEU A 56 8.96 6.92 12.44
CA LEU A 56 10.13 6.36 11.76
C LEU A 56 9.82 5.01 11.11
N PHE A 57 9.09 4.15 11.82
CA PHE A 57 8.65 2.86 11.29
C PHE A 57 7.72 3.04 10.09
N ALA A 58 6.70 3.91 10.19
CA ALA A 58 5.77 4.20 9.10
C ALA A 58 6.49 4.71 7.84
N VAL A 59 7.44 5.64 8.00
CA VAL A 59 8.23 6.18 6.89
C VAL A 59 9.08 5.09 6.25
N THR A 60 9.74 4.26 7.07
CA THR A 60 10.60 3.18 6.59
C THR A 60 9.80 2.16 5.78
N VAL A 61 8.67 1.69 6.32
CA VAL A 61 7.77 0.75 5.62
C VAL A 61 7.24 1.38 4.34
N SER A 62 6.85 2.66 4.37
CA SER A 62 6.37 3.37 3.18
C SER A 62 7.43 3.44 2.08
N ALA A 63 8.67 3.76 2.43
CA ALA A 63 9.78 3.78 1.49
C ALA A 63 10.04 2.41 0.86
N VAL A 64 9.96 1.34 1.65
CA VAL A 64 10.07 -0.04 1.17
C VAL A 64 8.94 -0.40 0.20
N VAL A 65 7.69 -0.08 0.55
CA VAL A 65 6.53 -0.33 -0.33
C VAL A 65 6.66 0.44 -1.64
N VAL A 66 6.99 1.74 -1.58
CA VAL A 66 7.22 2.57 -2.78
C VAL A 66 8.31 1.96 -3.65
N THR A 67 9.43 1.52 -3.06
CA THR A 67 10.51 0.85 -3.78
C THR A 67 10.00 -0.39 -4.52
N PHE A 68 9.22 -1.23 -3.85
CA PHE A 68 8.64 -2.42 -4.48
C PHE A 68 7.62 -2.09 -5.56
N LEU A 69 6.87 -0.99 -5.44
CA LEU A 69 5.97 -0.53 -6.50
C LEU A 69 6.74 -0.12 -7.76
N PHE A 70 7.87 0.57 -7.61
CA PHE A 70 8.70 0.94 -8.76
C PHE A 70 9.43 -0.27 -9.39
N LEU A 71 9.88 -1.23 -8.58
CA LEU A 71 10.43 -2.49 -9.08
C LEU A 71 9.36 -3.33 -9.80
N MET A 72 8.16 -3.44 -9.24
CA MET A 72 7.02 -4.08 -9.88
C MET A 72 6.73 -3.42 -11.24
N ARG A 73 6.69 -2.09 -11.28
CA ARG A 73 6.50 -1.30 -12.50
C ARG A 73 7.62 -1.49 -13.53
N SER A 74 8.76 -2.05 -13.12
CA SER A 74 9.92 -2.40 -13.95
C SER A 74 9.95 -3.86 -14.40
N GLY A 75 8.96 -4.68 -14.02
CA GLY A 75 8.76 -6.06 -14.47
C GLY A 75 9.35 -7.14 -13.55
N TYR A 76 9.67 -6.81 -12.29
CA TYR A 76 10.13 -7.80 -11.31
C TYR A 76 8.97 -8.67 -10.81
N ARG A 77 9.10 -10.00 -10.87
CA ARG A 77 8.02 -10.94 -10.53
C ARG A 77 7.80 -11.11 -9.03
N TRP A 78 8.89 -11.12 -8.26
CA TRP A 78 8.86 -11.40 -6.82
C TRP A 78 8.18 -10.28 -6.02
N THR A 79 8.18 -9.06 -6.54
CA THR A 79 7.52 -7.91 -5.90
C THR A 79 6.02 -8.14 -5.77
N ARG A 80 5.39 -8.89 -6.68
CA ARG A 80 3.96 -9.22 -6.57
C ARG A 80 3.65 -10.04 -5.32
N THR A 81 4.45 -11.05 -5.03
CA THR A 81 4.25 -11.89 -3.85
C THR A 81 4.45 -11.09 -2.58
N VAL A 82 5.49 -10.25 -2.54
CA VAL A 82 5.80 -9.42 -1.37
C VAL A 82 4.73 -8.36 -1.14
N LEU A 83 4.32 -7.64 -2.20
CA LEU A 83 3.23 -6.67 -2.12
C LEU A 83 1.92 -7.37 -1.73
N THR A 84 1.58 -8.49 -2.35
CA THR A 84 0.33 -9.20 -2.01
C THR A 84 0.34 -9.71 -0.57
N GLY A 85 1.44 -10.29 -0.09
CA GLY A 85 1.57 -10.75 1.28
C GLY A 85 1.50 -9.62 2.30
N GLY A 86 2.30 -8.55 2.11
CA GLY A 86 2.30 -7.39 3.00
C GLY A 86 0.98 -6.61 2.97
N GLY A 87 0.38 -6.48 1.79
CA GLY A 87 -0.94 -5.87 1.61
C GLY A 87 -2.04 -6.67 2.30
N LEU A 88 -2.07 -7.99 2.11
CA LEU A 88 -3.05 -8.86 2.75
C LEU A 88 -2.91 -8.84 4.27
N ALA A 89 -1.68 -8.88 4.80
CA ALA A 89 -1.45 -8.73 6.25
C ALA A 89 -1.99 -7.40 6.77
N SER A 90 -1.79 -6.30 6.02
CA SER A 90 -2.31 -4.97 6.37
C SER A 90 -3.85 -4.93 6.36
N VAL A 91 -4.47 -5.57 5.38
CA VAL A 91 -5.94 -5.70 5.28
C VAL A 91 -6.50 -6.50 6.45
N ILE A 92 -5.89 -7.64 6.80
CA ILE A 92 -6.32 -8.48 7.92
C ILE A 92 -6.19 -7.72 9.23
N TYR A 93 -5.06 -7.04 9.45
CA TYR A 93 -4.85 -6.19 10.63
C TYR A 93 -5.92 -5.10 10.72
N THR A 94 -6.19 -4.41 9.62
CA THR A 94 -7.20 -3.34 9.56
C THR A 94 -8.58 -3.89 9.88
N ALA A 95 -8.97 -5.00 9.26
CA ALA A 95 -10.24 -5.67 9.53
C ALA A 95 -10.35 -6.07 11.00
N ALA A 96 -9.35 -6.75 11.55
CA ALA A 96 -9.34 -7.14 12.96
C ALA A 96 -9.47 -5.93 13.88
N SER A 97 -8.75 -4.84 13.59
CA SER A 97 -8.73 -3.65 14.41
C SER A 97 -10.03 -2.82 14.31
N LEU A 98 -10.73 -2.87 13.18
CA LEU A 98 -12.06 -2.25 13.03
C LEU A 98 -13.09 -2.85 13.99
N PHE A 99 -12.98 -4.15 14.29
CA PHE A 99 -13.96 -4.86 15.12
C PHE A 99 -13.52 -5.10 16.56
N SER A 100 -12.25 -4.88 16.90
CA SER A 100 -11.71 -5.22 18.23
C SER A 100 -11.23 -4.03 19.06
N THR A 101 -11.04 -2.86 18.45
CA THR A 101 -10.39 -1.72 19.11
C THR A 101 -11.40 -0.59 19.36
N ASP A 102 -11.58 -0.24 20.63
CA ASP A 102 -12.40 0.89 21.05
C ASP A 102 -11.69 2.23 20.74
N ARG A 103 -12.37 3.08 19.98
CA ARG A 103 -11.85 4.37 19.51
C ARG A 103 -12.85 5.48 19.79
N GLU A 104 -12.34 6.68 20.07
CA GLU A 104 -13.16 7.89 20.10
C GLU A 104 -13.69 8.22 18.70
N THR A 105 -14.81 8.93 18.62
CA THR A 105 -15.56 9.13 17.37
C THR A 105 -14.71 9.64 16.21
N ALA A 106 -13.87 10.65 16.44
CA ALA A 106 -13.00 11.20 15.39
C ALA A 106 -11.93 10.20 14.92
N GLN A 107 -11.26 9.53 15.85
CA GLN A 107 -10.27 8.49 15.57
C GLN A 107 -10.88 7.31 14.81
N ALA A 108 -12.08 6.86 15.24
CA ALA A 108 -12.82 5.77 14.60
C ALA A 108 -13.17 6.10 13.15
N LEU A 109 -13.70 7.30 12.89
CA LEU A 109 -14.07 7.72 11.54
C LEU A 109 -12.86 7.80 10.61
N ILE A 110 -11.77 8.41 11.07
CA ILE A 110 -10.55 8.52 10.25
C ILE A 110 -10.01 7.13 9.93
N PHE A 111 -9.80 6.30 10.95
CA PHE A 111 -9.29 4.94 10.78
C PHE A 111 -10.18 4.10 9.85
N ALA A 112 -11.51 4.17 10.02
CA ALA A 112 -12.45 3.43 9.18
C ALA A 112 -12.40 3.86 7.72
N VAL A 113 -12.48 5.16 7.44
CA VAL A 113 -12.47 5.66 6.06
C VAL A 113 -11.16 5.31 5.36
N THR A 114 -10.02 5.62 6.00
CA THR A 114 -8.72 5.36 5.37
C THR A 114 -8.41 3.88 5.27
N GLY A 115 -8.76 3.11 6.29
CA GLY A 115 -8.50 1.67 6.35
C GLY A 115 -9.35 0.87 5.37
N ILE A 116 -10.66 1.16 5.27
CA ILE A 116 -11.56 0.45 4.34
C ILE A 116 -11.18 0.79 2.90
N VAL A 117 -11.06 2.08 2.56
CA VAL A 117 -10.73 2.50 1.19
C VAL A 117 -9.34 2.00 0.81
N GLY A 118 -8.35 2.15 1.68
CA GLY A 118 -7.00 1.64 1.47
C GLY A 118 -6.97 0.12 1.25
N SER A 119 -7.76 -0.63 2.02
CA SER A 119 -7.86 -2.09 1.88
C SER A 119 -8.46 -2.51 0.53
N VAL A 120 -9.52 -1.84 0.07
CA VAL A 120 -10.14 -2.12 -1.23
C VAL A 120 -9.15 -1.83 -2.37
N LEU A 121 -8.41 -0.73 -2.29
CA LEU A 121 -7.39 -0.38 -3.28
C LEU A 121 -6.23 -1.39 -3.31
N ILE A 122 -5.75 -1.85 -2.15
CA ILE A 122 -4.72 -2.88 -2.03
C ILE A 122 -5.18 -4.18 -2.71
N LEU A 123 -6.37 -4.67 -2.36
CA LEU A 123 -6.91 -5.91 -2.91
C LEU A 123 -7.19 -5.78 -4.40
N GLY A 124 -7.77 -4.67 -4.85
CA GLY A 124 -8.03 -4.39 -6.26
C GLY A 124 -6.73 -4.36 -7.08
N GLY A 125 -5.70 -3.67 -6.56
CA GLY A 125 -4.38 -3.66 -7.19
C GLY A 125 -3.73 -5.04 -7.23
N ALA A 126 -3.80 -5.81 -6.13
CA ALA A 126 -3.27 -7.17 -6.10
C ALA A 126 -3.99 -8.08 -7.11
N PHE A 127 -5.32 -7.98 -7.22
CA PHE A 127 -6.11 -8.72 -8.20
C PHE A 127 -5.69 -8.41 -9.64
N LEU A 128 -5.58 -7.13 -10.00
CA LEU A 128 -5.16 -6.71 -11.36
C LEU A 128 -3.78 -7.27 -11.73
N LEU A 129 -2.85 -7.29 -10.78
CA LEU A 129 -1.50 -7.82 -11.01
C LEU A 129 -1.47 -9.33 -11.27
N HIS A 130 -2.54 -10.07 -10.95
CA HIS A 130 -2.65 -11.51 -11.18
C HIS A 130 -3.40 -11.87 -12.46
N ARG A 131 -4.00 -10.89 -13.16
CA ARG A 131 -4.69 -11.13 -14.42
C ARG A 131 -3.75 -11.64 -15.52
N PRO A 132 -4.24 -12.47 -16.46
CA PRO A 132 -3.43 -13.01 -17.56
C PRO A 132 -2.67 -11.93 -18.34
N ASP A 133 -3.32 -10.79 -18.58
CA ASP A 133 -2.78 -9.64 -19.30
C ASP A 133 -1.52 -9.05 -18.62
N ALA A 134 -1.41 -9.18 -17.29
CA ALA A 134 -0.28 -8.71 -16.51
C ALA A 134 0.84 -9.77 -16.36
N GLN A 135 0.53 -11.06 -16.46
CA GLN A 135 1.48 -12.16 -16.19
C GLN A 135 2.68 -12.13 -17.14
N GLY A 136 2.45 -11.86 -18.43
CA GLY A 136 3.51 -11.81 -19.44
C GLY A 136 4.53 -10.67 -19.27
N PHE A 137 4.20 -9.66 -18.45
CA PHE A 137 5.10 -8.52 -18.19
C PHE A 137 6.17 -8.84 -17.14
N PHE A 138 5.90 -9.75 -16.20
CA PHE A 138 6.77 -10.04 -15.07
C PHE A 138 7.80 -11.12 -15.39
N THR A 139 8.83 -10.75 -16.16
CA THR A 139 9.84 -11.70 -16.67
C THR A 139 11.16 -11.68 -15.90
N LYS A 140 11.37 -10.69 -15.04
CA LYS A 140 12.57 -10.58 -14.19
C LYS A 140 12.29 -11.24 -12.85
#